data_AF-A0A958WN16-F1
#
_entry.id   AF-A0A958WN16-F1
#
_cell.length_a   1.000
_cell.length_b   1.000
_cell.length_c   1.000
_cell.angle_alpha   90.00
_cell.angle_beta   90.00
_cell.angle_gamma   90.00
#
_symmetry.space_group_name_H-M   'P 1'
#
loop_
_entity.id
_entity.type
_entity.pdbx_description
1 polymer ?
#
loop_
_entity_poly.entity_id
_entity_poly.type
_entity_poly.pdbx_seq_one_letter_code
_entity_poly.pdbx_strand_id
1 'polypeptide(L)' 'MEKIVIVLIEDQREVLEAIAKDLAPLEDAFMIEECDSADEAGELMENLDSEGDYVALIISDHIMPGKT' A
#
# COMPACT_ATOMS: atom_id res chain seq x y z
N MET A 1 -15.13 6.74 -10.02
CA MET A 1 -14.12 7.81 -10.20
C MET A 1 -12.82 7.09 -9.96
N GLU A 2 -11.94 7.03 -10.97
CA GLU A 2 -10.69 6.29 -10.88
C GLU A 2 -9.86 6.88 -9.74
N LYS A 3 -9.46 6.05 -8.77
CA LYS A 3 -8.64 6.48 -7.64
C LYS A 3 -7.17 6.31 -8.01
N ILE A 4 -6.34 7.18 -7.43
CA ILE A 4 -4.89 7.06 -7.52
C ILE A 4 -4.39 6.58 -6.15
N VAL A 5 -3.73 5.44 -6.11
CA VAL A 5 -3.45 4.69 -4.89
C VAL A 5 -1.95 4.65 -4.61
N ILE A 6 -1.58 4.89 -3.36
CA ILE A 6 -0.27 4.61 -2.79
C ILE A 6 -0.42 3.37 -1.91
N VAL A 7 0.37 2.33 -2.18
CA VAL A 7 0.34 1.08 -1.42
C VAL A 7 1.56 0.99 -0.52
N LEU A 8 1.35 0.75 0.77
CA LEU A 8 2.38 0.52 1.77
C LEU A 8 2.40 -0.97 2.12
N ILE A 9 3.59 -1.58 2.11
CA ILE A 9 3.76 -3.00 2.43
C ILE A 9 4.88 -3.15 3.47
N GLU A 10 4.50 -3.46 4.70
CA GLU A 10 5.40 -3.47 5.86
C GLU A 10 4.84 -4.37 6.98
N ASP A 11 5.61 -5.37 7.44
CA ASP A 11 5.16 -6.33 8.45
C ASP A 11 5.27 -5.80 9.89
N GLN A 12 6.02 -4.73 10.10
CA GLN A 12 6.13 -4.03 11.38
C GLN A 12 5.12 -2.91 11.49
N ARG A 13 4.05 -3.14 12.27
CA ARG A 13 2.96 -2.16 12.50
C ARG A 13 3.45 -0.75 12.86
N GLU A 14 4.47 -0.64 13.72
CA GLU A 14 5.00 0.67 14.13
C GLU A 14 5.65 1.44 12.98
N VAL A 15 6.28 0.73 12.03
CA VAL A 15 6.90 1.33 10.84
C VAL A 15 5.82 1.72 9.83
N LEU A 16 4.84 0.83 9.60
CA LEU A 16 3.70 1.09 8.72
C LEU A 16 2.94 2.35 9.15
N GLU A 17 2.60 2.46 10.44
CA GLU A 17 1.92 3.64 11.01
C GLU A 17 2.76 4.92 10.89
N ALA A 18 4.09 4.82 11.05
CA ALA A 18 4.99 5.96 10.89
C ALA A 18 4.99 6.47 9.44
N ILE A 19 5.07 5.57 8.46
CA ILE A 19 5.03 5.91 7.04
C ILE A 19 3.65 6.50 6.67
N ALA A 20 2.55 5.86 7.07
CA ALA A 20 1.21 6.35 6.81
C ALA A 20 1.01 7.78 7.36
N LYS A 21 1.49 8.04 8.58
CA LYS A 21 1.46 9.39 9.18
C LYS A 21 2.26 10.42 8.39
N ASP A 22 3.44 10.05 7.89
CA ASP A 22 4.27 10.93 7.06
C ASP A 22 3.61 11.22 5.70
N LEU A 23 2.78 10.29 5.20
CA LEU A 23 2.04 10.43 3.95
C LEU A 23 0.64 11.06 4.10
N ALA A 24 0.13 11.23 5.32
CA ALA A 24 -1.17 11.86 5.58
C ALA A 24 -1.43 13.17 4.80
N PRO A 25 -0.45 14.07 4.56
CA PRO A 25 -0.66 15.25 3.72
C PRO A 25 -1.02 14.98 2.25
N LEU A 26 -0.86 13.73 1.78
CA LEU A 26 -1.17 13.30 0.41
C LEU A 26 -2.58 12.71 0.28
N GLU A 27 -3.29 12.44 1.38
CA GLU A 27 -4.61 11.79 1.39
C GLU A 27 -5.70 12.61 0.65
N ASP A 28 -5.50 13.92 0.48
CA ASP A 28 -6.38 14.78 -0.31
C ASP A 28 -6.37 14.42 -1.81
N ALA A 29 -5.28 13.83 -2.30
CA ALA A 29 -5.07 13.53 -3.72
C ALA A 29 -4.92 12.02 -4.01
N PHE A 30 -4.52 11.24 -3.00
CA PHE A 30 -4.22 9.82 -3.13
C PHE A 30 -4.97 9.03 -2.06
N MET A 31 -5.43 7.83 -2.43
CA MET A 31 -5.83 6.84 -1.45
C MET A 31 -4.57 6.12 -0.95
N ILE A 32 -4.44 5.96 0.37
CA ILE A 32 -3.33 5.22 0.97
C ILE A 32 -3.89 3.89 1.46
N GLU A 33 -3.32 2.80 0.96
CA GLU A 33 -3.66 1.44 1.38
C GLU A 33 -2.47 0.82 2.10
N GLU A 34 -2.74 0.16 3.21
CA GLU A 34 -1.76 -0.44 4.11
C GLU A 34 -1.86 -1.96 4.05
N CYS A 35 -0.74 -2.65 3.84
CA CYS A 35 -0.65 -4.10 3.84
C CYS A 35 0.45 -4.55 4.81
N ASP A 36 0.14 -5.53 5.66
CA ASP A 36 1.11 -6.11 6.60
C ASP A 36 1.82 -7.36 6.06
N SER A 37 1.45 -7.78 4.85
CA SER A 37 2.08 -8.92 4.18
C SER A 37 2.05 -8.79 2.65
N ALA A 38 2.95 -9.53 2.01
CA ALA A 38 3.01 -9.61 0.55
C ALA A 38 1.78 -10.30 -0.07
N ASP A 39 1.12 -11.20 0.67
CA ASP A 39 -0.08 -11.87 0.19
C ASP A 39 -1.28 -10.92 0.21
N GLU A 40 -1.45 -10.13 1.27
CA GLU A 40 -2.45 -9.06 1.33
C GLU A 40 -2.24 -8.02 0.23
N ALA A 41 -0.98 -7.62 -0.01
CA ALA A 41 -0.65 -6.72 -1.11
C ALA A 41 -1.03 -7.33 -2.47
N GLY A 42 -0.83 -8.64 -2.67
CA GLY A 42 -1.25 -9.35 -3.88
C GLY A 42 -2.76 -9.28 -4.10
N GLU A 43 -3.54 -9.58 -3.08
CA GLU A 43 -5.01 -9.49 -3.11
C GLU A 43 -5.49 -8.05 -3.38
N LEU A 44 -4.85 -7.06 -2.74
CA LEU A 44 -5.13 -5.64 -2.99
C LEU A 44 -4.88 -5.27 -4.45
N MET A 45 -3.76 -5.71 -5.04
CA MET A 45 -3.45 -5.41 -6.44
C MET A 45 -4.49 -5.98 -7.41
N GLU A 46 -5.00 -7.19 -7.16
CA GLU A 46 -6.09 -7.77 -7.96
C GLU A 46 -7.38 -6.95 -7.83
N ASN A 47 -7.71 -6.48 -6.62
CA ASN A 47 -8.88 -5.64 -6.38
C ASN A 47 -8.74 -4.30 -7.11
N LEU A 48 -7.60 -3.62 -7.00
CA LEU A 48 -7.35 -2.33 -7.66
C LEU A 48 -7.44 -2.44 -9.18
N ASP A 49 -6.86 -3.48 -9.78
CA ASP A 49 -6.97 -3.76 -11.22
C ASP A 49 -8.42 -4.01 -11.64
N SER A 50 -9.19 -4.77 -10.83
CA SER A 50 -10.59 -5.06 -11.10
C SER A 50 -11.52 -3.83 -11.00
N GLU A 51 -11.17 -2.88 -10.13
CA GLU A 51 -11.91 -1.61 -9.95
C GLU A 51 -11.52 -0.55 -10.99
N GLY A 52 -10.43 -0.77 -11.74
CA GLY A 52 -9.87 0.21 -12.68
C GLY A 52 -9.16 1.38 -11.98
N ASP A 53 -8.69 1.17 -10.76
CA ASP A 53 -7.92 2.13 -9.99
C ASP A 53 -6.44 2.10 -10.41
N TYR A 54 -5.74 3.22 -10.27
CA TYR A 54 -4.35 3.35 -10.68
C TYR A 54 -3.40 3.35 -9.49
N VAL A 55 -2.43 2.45 -9.49
CA VAL A 55 -1.34 2.47 -8.51
C VAL A 55 -0.29 3.49 -8.95
N ALA A 56 -0.10 4.55 -8.15
CA ALA A 56 0.91 5.58 -8.40
C ALA A 56 2.27 5.25 -7.79
N LEU A 57 2.27 4.63 -6.61
CA LEU A 57 3.48 4.30 -5.87
C LEU A 57 3.25 3.07 -5.00
N ILE A 58 4.28 2.22 -4.92
CA ILE A 58 4.37 1.14 -3.95
C ILE A 58 5.60 1.40 -3.08
N ILE A 59 5.42 1.42 -1.77
CA ILE A 59 6.49 1.45 -0.77
C ILE A 59 6.47 0.09 -0.09
N SER A 60 7.51 -0.71 -0.29
CA SER A 60 7.60 -2.07 0.24
C SER A 60 8.88 -2.23 1.04
N ASP A 61 8.81 -2.90 2.18
CA ASP A 61 10.02 -3.39 2.82
C ASP A 61 10.72 -4.43 1.93
N HIS A 62 12.03 -4.52 2.08
CA HIS A 62 12.92 -5.39 1.33
C HIS A 62 12.91 -6.84 1.82
N ILE A 63 12.52 -7.08 3.08
CA ILE A 63 12.47 -8.42 3.67
C ILE A 63 11.12 -8.62 4.35
N MET A 64 10.26 -9.42 3.73
CA MET A 64 9.02 -9.87 4.35
C MET A 64 9.03 -11.38 4.56
N PRO A 65 8.44 -11.89 5.67
CA PRO A 65 8.32 -13.33 5.90
C PRO A 65 7.66 -14.04 4.71
N GLY A 66 8.28 -15.12 4.21
CA GLY A 66 7.67 -15.98 3.19
C GLY A 66 7.87 -15.54 1.73
N LYS A 67 8.61 -14.45 1.46
CA LYS A 67 9.04 -14.08 0.10
C LYS A 67 10.57 -13.91 0.07
N THR A 68 11.21 -14.37 -1.01
CA THR A 68 12.67 -14.30 -1.26
C THR A 68 12.97 -13.60 -2.56
#